data_AF-A0A7W6ER53-F1
#
_entry.id   AF-A0A7W6ER53-F1
#
_cell.length_a   1.000
_cell.length_b   1.000
_cell.length_c   1.000
_cell.angle_alpha   90.00
_cell.angle_beta   90.00
_cell.angle_gamma   90.00
#
_symmetry.space_group_name_H-M   'P 1'
#
loop_
_entity.id
_entity.type
_entity.pdbx_description
1 polymer ?
#
loop_
_entity_poly.entity_id
_entity_poly.type
_entity_poly.pdbx_seq_one_letter_code
_entity_poly.pdbx_strand_id
1 'polypeptide(L)'
;MNLVISSAEQFQNDTLRPILKAQNELLVALFRHYLQKRKIAFERFSPEDQLAHIEQIIRKDLQFRSLLLGTIVGHLSPAQYLIFLQDEEELNRRTINMLIRRLQSQLVAVGN
;
A
#
# COMPACT_ATOMS: atom_id res chain seq x y z
N MET A 1 2.03 17.79 -27.02
CA MET A 1 0.88 17.36 -26.21
C MET A 1 1.22 17.64 -24.76
N ASN A 2 0.60 18.65 -24.13
CA ASN A 2 0.72 18.84 -22.69
C ASN A 2 -0.09 17.73 -22.01
N LEU A 3 0.59 16.79 -21.36
CA LEU A 3 -0.05 15.84 -20.47
C LEU A 3 -0.56 16.66 -19.28
N VAL A 4 -1.87 16.95 -19.26
CA VAL A 4 -2.51 17.50 -18.06
C VAL A 4 -2.49 16.39 -17.02
N ILE A 5 -1.49 16.41 -16.15
CA ILE A 5 -1.41 15.52 -14.99
C ILE A 5 -2.53 15.93 -14.04
N SER A 6 -3.36 14.99 -13.59
CA SER A 6 -4.42 15.31 -12.63
C SER A 6 -3.81 15.67 -11.26
N SER A 7 -4.50 16.50 -10.48
CA SER A 7 -4.12 16.82 -9.08
C SER A 7 -3.81 15.56 -8.27
N ALA A 8 -4.65 14.53 -8.41
CA ALA A 8 -4.48 13.23 -7.76
C ALA A 8 -3.22 12.49 -8.21
N GLU A 9 -2.88 12.52 -9.51
CA GLU A 9 -1.67 11.87 -10.01
C GLU A 9 -0.41 12.60 -9.57
N GLN A 10 -0.42 13.93 -9.55
CA GLN A 10 0.67 14.72 -9.01
C GLN A 10 0.88 14.45 -7.52
N PHE A 11 -0.20 14.51 -6.72
CA PHE A 11 -0.15 14.21 -5.29
C PHE A 11 0.34 12.78 -5.01
N GLN A 12 -0.09 11.81 -5.82
CA GLN A 12 0.40 10.45 -5.74
C GLN A 12 1.91 10.37 -5.90
N ASN A 13 2.47 11.03 -6.91
CA ASN A 13 3.89 10.92 -7.24
C ASN A 13 4.77 11.72 -6.28
N ASP A 14 4.34 12.93 -5.92
CA ASP A 14 5.15 13.87 -5.14
C ASP A 14 5.04 13.62 -3.62
N THR A 15 3.93 13.01 -3.17
CA THR A 15 3.67 12.81 -1.74
C THR A 15 3.52 11.33 -1.36
N LEU A 16 2.55 10.62 -1.93
CA LEU A 16 2.22 9.25 -1.47
C LEU A 16 3.32 8.23 -1.79
N ARG A 17 3.95 8.32 -2.96
CA ARG A 17 5.06 7.42 -3.36
C ARG A 17 6.28 7.56 -2.44
N PRO A 18 6.79 8.78 -2.14
CA PRO A 18 7.84 8.98 -1.15
C PRO A 18 7.51 8.40 0.22
N ILE A 19 6.30 8.64 0.73
CA ILE A 19 5.87 8.11 2.03
C ILE A 19 5.89 6.58 2.04
N LEU A 20 5.28 5.95 1.03
CA LEU A 20 5.30 4.48 0.88
C LEU A 20 6.72 3.91 0.82
N LYS A 21 7.66 4.62 0.18
CA LYS A 21 9.06 4.21 0.11
C LYS A 21 9.75 4.35 1.47
N ALA A 22 9.54 5.47 2.17
CA ALA A 22 10.11 5.70 3.49
C ALA A 22 9.58 4.72 4.54
N GLN A 23 8.30 4.34 4.43
CA GLN A 23 7.62 3.41 5.34
C GLN A 23 7.81 1.93 4.97
N ASN A 24 8.64 1.61 3.98
CA ASN A 24 8.73 0.26 3.41
C ASN A 24 8.97 -0.84 4.45
N GLU A 25 9.97 -0.66 5.32
CA GLU A 25 10.35 -1.66 6.32
C GLU A 25 9.22 -1.89 7.34
N LEU A 26 8.57 -0.81 7.80
CA LEU A 26 7.45 -0.90 8.73
C LEU A 26 6.26 -1.62 8.10
N LEU A 27 5.90 -1.28 6.85
CA LEU A 27 4.79 -1.92 6.14
C LEU A 27 5.02 -3.43 5.96
N VAL A 28 6.25 -3.83 5.62
CA VAL A 28 6.65 -5.23 5.53
C VAL A 28 6.56 -5.92 6.89
N ALA A 29 7.05 -5.28 7.97
CA ALA A 29 6.98 -5.82 9.32
C ALA A 29 5.53 -6.00 9.80
N LEU A 30 4.65 -5.02 9.56
CA LEU A 30 3.22 -5.10 9.87
C LEU A 30 2.56 -6.27 9.15
N PHE A 31 2.89 -6.49 7.87
CA PHE A 31 2.37 -7.62 7.10
C PHE A 31 2.87 -8.98 7.62
N ARG A 32 4.16 -9.11 7.91
CA ARG A 32 4.71 -10.34 8.51
C ARG A 32 4.07 -10.64 9.86
N HIS A 33 3.87 -9.62 10.70
CA HIS A 33 3.18 -9.77 11.97
C HIS A 33 1.72 -10.23 11.78
N TYR A 34 1.02 -9.69 10.77
CA TYR A 34 -0.33 -10.14 10.42
C TYR A 34 -0.36 -11.64 10.09
N LEU A 35 0.54 -12.10 9.21
CA LEU A 35 0.65 -13.52 8.83
C LEU A 35 0.89 -14.41 10.06
N GLN A 36 1.85 -14.03 10.92
CA GLN A 36 2.16 -14.76 12.14
C GLN A 36 0.96 -14.84 13.08
N LYS A 37 0.29 -13.70 13.34
CA LYS A 37 -0.88 -13.62 14.21
C LYS A 37 -2.05 -14.48 13.71
N ARG A 38 -2.22 -14.58 12.39
CA ARG A 38 -3.25 -15.40 11.73
C ARG A 38 -2.82 -16.85 11.46
N LYS A 39 -1.58 -17.23 11.82
CA LYS A 39 -0.99 -18.56 11.57
C LYS A 39 -1.02 -18.96 10.08
N ILE A 40 -0.81 -17.99 9.19
CA ILE A 40 -0.78 -18.23 7.74
C ILE A 40 0.63 -18.68 7.35
N ALA A 41 0.76 -19.90 6.83
CA ALA A 41 2.02 -20.46 6.36
C ALA A 41 2.35 -19.96 4.94
N PHE A 42 2.55 -18.64 4.81
CA PHE A 42 2.68 -17.93 3.55
C PHE A 42 3.83 -18.45 2.67
N GLU A 43 4.93 -18.90 3.28
CA GLU A 43 6.10 -19.43 2.62
C GLU A 43 5.85 -20.79 1.92
N ARG A 44 4.71 -21.44 2.21
CA ARG A 44 4.31 -22.71 1.57
C ARG A 44 3.52 -22.52 0.27
N PHE A 45 3.10 -21.29 -0.02
CA PHE A 45 2.36 -20.97 -1.23
C PHE A 45 3.30 -20.82 -2.43
N SER A 46 2.78 -21.06 -3.64
CA SER A 46 3.47 -20.69 -4.88
C SER A 46 3.66 -19.17 -4.95
N PRO A 47 4.65 -18.64 -5.71
CA PRO A 47 4.79 -17.20 -5.89
C PRO A 47 3.50 -16.52 -6.39
N GLU A 48 2.77 -17.15 -7.30
CA GLU A 48 1.49 -16.65 -7.82
C GLU A 48 0.42 -16.57 -6.74
N ASP A 49 0.31 -17.63 -5.92
CA ASP A 49 -0.63 -17.67 -4.81
C ASP A 49 -0.25 -16.64 -3.74
N GLN A 50 1.05 -16.44 -3.48
CA GLN A 50 1.53 -15.41 -2.55
C GLN A 50 1.10 -14.01 -3.00
N LEU A 51 1.28 -13.68 -4.28
CA LEU A 51 0.87 -12.40 -4.86
C LEU A 51 -0.64 -12.18 -4.70
N ALA A 52 -1.44 -13.19 -5.05
CA ALA A 52 -2.90 -13.15 -4.94
C ALA A 52 -3.35 -13.04 -3.47
N HIS A 53 -2.69 -13.75 -2.56
CA HIS A 53 -3.03 -13.75 -1.15
C HIS A 53 -2.75 -12.39 -0.48
N ILE A 54 -1.64 -11.73 -0.82
CA ILE A 54 -1.35 -10.35 -0.38
C ILE A 54 -2.50 -9.41 -0.78
N GLU A 55 -2.89 -9.44 -2.05
CA GLU A 55 -3.97 -8.60 -2.55
C GLU A 55 -5.30 -8.90 -1.85
N GLN A 56 -5.64 -10.18 -1.67
CA GLN A 56 -6.87 -10.59 -0.99
C GLN A 56 -6.92 -10.12 0.46
N ILE A 57 -5.84 -10.30 1.23
CA ILE A 57 -5.75 -9.85 2.62
C ILE A 57 -6.01 -8.34 2.69
N ILE A 58 -5.28 -7.55 1.89
CA ILE A 58 -5.36 -6.09 1.95
C ILE A 58 -6.73 -5.59 1.49
N ARG A 59 -7.38 -6.24 0.51
CA ARG A 59 -8.70 -5.82 0.04
C ARG A 59 -9.83 -6.22 0.98
N LYS A 60 -9.77 -7.41 1.59
CA LYS A 60 -10.89 -8.00 2.35
C LYS A 60 -10.82 -7.73 3.85
N ASP A 61 -9.64 -7.63 4.46
CA ASP A 61 -9.51 -7.35 5.89
C ASP A 61 -9.52 -5.83 6.13
N LEU A 62 -10.71 -5.28 6.40
CA LEU A 62 -10.91 -3.83 6.59
C LEU A 62 -10.05 -3.27 7.73
N GLN A 63 -9.93 -4.00 8.84
CA GLN A 63 -9.19 -3.52 9.99
C GLN A 63 -7.70 -3.40 9.66
N PHE A 64 -7.14 -4.43 9.02
CA PHE A 64 -5.74 -4.41 8.63
C PHE A 64 -5.46 -3.39 7.52
N ARG A 65 -6.38 -3.25 6.56
CA ARG A 65 -6.31 -2.22 5.52
C ARG A 65 -6.25 -0.82 6.12
N SER A 66 -7.14 -0.52 7.08
CA SER A 66 -7.18 0.78 7.74
C SER A 66 -5.93 1.06 8.57
N LEU A 67 -5.33 0.05 9.19
CA LEU A 67 -4.03 0.18 9.87
C LEU A 67 -2.93 0.62 8.89
N LEU A 68 -2.78 -0.07 7.77
CA LEU A 68 -1.76 0.25 6.78
C LEU A 68 -2.00 1.62 6.12
N LEU A 69 -3.25 1.91 5.74
CA LEU A 69 -3.61 3.20 5.16
C LEU A 69 -3.38 4.35 6.14
N GLY A 70 -3.80 4.18 7.40
CA GLY A 70 -3.57 5.16 8.46
C GLY A 70 -2.08 5.38 8.76
N THR A 71 -1.26 4.34 8.65
CA THR A 71 0.21 4.46 8.75
C THR A 71 0.79 5.36 7.66
N ILE A 72 0.24 5.30 6.44
CA ILE A 72 0.67 6.13 5.31
C ILE A 72 0.12 7.55 5.45
N VAL A 73 -1.19 7.70 5.64
CA VAL A 73 -1.87 9.01 5.74
C VAL A 73 -1.41 9.79 6.97
N GLY A 74 -1.01 9.11 8.05
CA GLY A 74 -0.46 9.75 9.25
C GLY A 74 0.86 10.51 9.05
N HIS A 75 1.52 10.35 7.90
CA HIS A 75 2.72 11.12 7.53
C HIS A 75 2.41 12.42 6.78
N LEU A 76 1.15 12.65 6.41
CA LEU A 76 0.76 13.89 5.74
C LEU A 76 0.82 15.06 6.73
N SER A 77 1.30 16.20 6.27
CA SER A 77 1.08 17.47 6.96
C SER A 77 -0.41 17.87 6.86
N PRO A 78 -0.91 18.76 7.74
CA PRO A 78 -2.29 19.23 7.65
C PRO A 78 -2.65 19.82 6.27
N ALA A 79 -1.74 20.55 5.64
CA ALA A 79 -1.96 21.11 4.30
C ALA A 79 -2.05 20.02 3.22
N GLN A 80 -1.18 19.01 3.27
CA GLN A 80 -1.25 17.87 2.36
C GLN A 80 -2.52 17.04 2.57
N TYR A 81 -2.98 16.92 3.82
CA TYR A 81 -4.23 16.23 4.13
C TYR A 81 -5.44 16.96 3.53
N LEU A 82 -5.48 18.30 3.56
CA LEU A 82 -6.53 19.06 2.90
C LEU A 82 -6.56 18.84 1.37
N ILE A 83 -5.39 18.69 0.73
CA ILE A 83 -5.30 18.34 -0.70
C ILE A 83 -5.79 16.90 -0.91
N PHE A 84 -5.35 15.98 -0.04
CA PHE A 84 -5.78 14.58 -0.09
C PHE A 84 -7.30 14.43 -0.02
N LEU A 85 -7.98 15.23 0.81
CA LEU A 85 -9.44 15.21 0.95
C LEU A 85 -10.20 15.65 -0.31
N GLN A 86 -9.57 16.38 -1.23
CA GLN A 86 -10.22 16.82 -2.48
C GLN A 86 -10.47 15.63 -3.42
N ASP A 87 -9.59 14.62 -3.40
CA ASP A 87 -9.61 13.44 -4.26
C ASP A 87 -9.56 12.15 -3.42
N GLU A 88 -10.16 12.15 -2.22
CA GLU A 88 -9.95 11.13 -1.17
C GLU A 88 -10.19 9.70 -1.68
N GLU A 89 -11.32 9.44 -2.33
CA GLU A 89 -11.67 8.09 -2.79
C GLU A 89 -10.64 7.58 -3.81
N GLU A 90 -10.25 8.43 -4.75
CA GLU A 90 -9.28 8.10 -5.79
C GLU A 90 -7.88 7.87 -5.19
N LEU A 91 -7.43 8.77 -4.30
CA LEU A 91 -6.13 8.69 -3.65
C LEU A 91 -6.04 7.52 -2.68
N ASN A 92 -7.12 7.18 -1.97
CA ASN A 92 -7.23 5.96 -1.18
C ASN A 92 -7.04 4.72 -2.06
N ARG A 93 -7.80 4.62 -3.15
CA ARG A 93 -7.70 3.49 -4.09
C ARG A 93 -6.30 3.36 -4.68
N ARG A 94 -5.69 4.48 -5.09
CA ARG A 94 -4.30 4.53 -5.61
C ARG A 94 -3.29 4.09 -4.54
N THR A 95 -3.42 4.58 -3.31
CA THR A 95 -2.56 4.23 -2.18
C THR A 95 -2.60 2.73 -1.90
N ILE A 96 -3.79 2.14 -1.82
CA ILE A 96 -3.96 0.69 -1.61
C ILE A 96 -3.32 -0.12 -2.74
N ASN A 97 -3.50 0.29 -4.01
CA ASN A 97 -2.87 -0.41 -5.13
C ASN A 97 -1.34 -0.33 -5.08
N MET A 98 -0.77 0.83 -4.72
CA MET A 98 0.68 0.98 -4.57
C MET A 98 1.23 0.18 -3.39
N LEU A 99 0.50 0.14 -2.27
CA LEU A 99 0.81 -0.66 -1.10
C LEU A 99 0.85 -2.17 -1.43
N ILE A 100 -0.17 -2.67 -2.13
CA ILE A 100 -0.23 -4.07 -2.58
C ILE A 100 1.01 -4.40 -3.43
N ARG A 101 1.27 -3.59 -4.47
CA ARG A 101 2.43 -3.79 -5.37
C ARG A 101 3.76 -3.76 -4.62
N ARG A 102 3.90 -2.87 -3.64
CA ARG A 102 5.09 -2.78 -2.80
C ARG A 102 5.26 -4.04 -1.96
N LEU A 103 4.22 -4.51 -1.28
CA LEU A 103 4.33 -5.73 -0.47
C LEU A 103 4.63 -6.96 -1.34
N GLN A 104 3.98 -7.06 -2.50
CA GLN A 104 4.26 -8.09 -3.50
C GLN A 104 5.74 -8.09 -3.91
N SER A 105 6.31 -6.93 -4.28
CA SER A 105 7.71 -6.85 -4.71
C SER A 105 8.74 -7.07 -3.59
N GLN A 106 8.35 -6.86 -2.33
CA GLN A 106 9.23 -7.05 -1.18
C GLN A 106 9.16 -8.46 -0.57
N LEU A 107 8.02 -9.15 -0.72
CA LEU A 107 7.78 -10.44 -0.06
C LEU A 107 7.85 -11.63 -1.01
N VAL A 108 7.65 -11.42 -2.31
CA VAL A 108 7.65 -12.49 -3.31
C VAL A 108 8.85 -12.32 -4.23
N ALA A 109 9.75 -13.30 -4.20
CA ALA A 109 10.83 -13.40 -5.18
C ALA A 109 10.25 -14.05 -6.45
N VAL A 110 9.86 -13.24 -7.43
CA VAL A 110 9.54 -13.75 -8.76
C VAL A 110 10.88 -14.01 -9.46
N GLY A 111 11.13 -15.26 -9.85
CA GLY A 111 12.31 -15.60 -10.65
C GLY A 111 12.31 -14.81 -11.96
N ASN A 112 13.41 -14.12 -12.24
CA ASN A 112 13.68 -13.53 -13.56
C ASN A 112 13.97 -14.61 -14.58
#